data_AF-A0A7W0LSE6-F1
#
_entry.id   AF-A0A7W0LSE6-F1
#
_cell.length_a   1.000
_cell.length_b   1.000
_cell.length_c   1.000
_cell.angle_alpha   90.00
_cell.angle_beta   90.00
_cell.angle_gamma   90.00
#
_symmetry.space_group_name_H-M   'P 1'
#
loop_
_entity.id
_entity.type
_entity.pdbx_description
1 polymer ?
#
loop_
_entity_poly.entity_id
_entity_poly.type
_entity_poly.pdbx_seq_one_letter_code
_entity_poly.pdbx_strand_id
1 'polypeptide(L)'
;LDQVGETAEELTGEASGAFGVALLVLMVAVIAPLLEELFYRGLWLRAIERRFGRVVAVVGSSVLFGAAHLQPFDFPALAGFGAIAAVLTVRSGRLGPALWAHVAFNLTAVISLLVA
;
A
#
# COMPACT_ATOMS: atom_id res chain seq x y z
N LEU A 1 -43.92 -15.77 -4.32
CA LEU A 1 -42.81 -16.65 -3.89
C LEU A 1 -41.60 -16.46 -4.79
N ASP A 2 -41.79 -16.26 -6.10
CA ASP A 2 -40.72 -15.83 -7.03
C ASP A 2 -40.04 -14.51 -6.63
N GLN A 3 -40.84 -13.50 -6.25
CA GLN A 3 -40.33 -12.16 -5.91
C GLN A 3 -39.37 -12.15 -4.70
N VAL A 4 -39.45 -13.15 -3.82
CA VAL A 4 -38.54 -13.26 -2.64
C VAL A 4 -37.23 -13.96 -3.03
N GLY A 5 -37.28 -14.89 -4.00
CA GLY A 5 -36.08 -15.54 -4.56
C GLY A 5 -35.25 -14.58 -5.40
N GLU A 6 -35.91 -13.80 -6.28
CA GLU A 6 -35.26 -12.75 -7.09
C GLU A 6 -34.60 -11.68 -6.22
N THR A 7 -35.31 -11.18 -5.20
CA THR A 7 -34.75 -10.17 -4.27
C THR A 7 -33.56 -10.75 -3.47
N ALA A 8 -33.59 -12.02 -3.10
CA ALA A 8 -32.48 -12.64 -2.36
C ALA A 8 -31.24 -12.87 -3.25
N GLU A 9 -31.43 -13.24 -4.53
CA GLU A 9 -30.34 -13.33 -5.51
C GLU A 9 -29.76 -11.97 -5.88
N GLU A 10 -30.59 -10.93 -6.00
CA GLU A 10 -30.15 -9.56 -6.26
C GLU A 10 -29.36 -9.00 -5.06
N LEU A 11 -29.87 -9.18 -3.84
CA LEU A 11 -29.18 -8.77 -2.61
C LEU A 11 -27.86 -9.54 -2.39
N THR A 12 -27.81 -10.84 -2.71
CA THR A 12 -26.58 -11.63 -2.56
C THR A 12 -25.58 -11.35 -3.69
N GLY A 13 -26.02 -11.10 -4.91
CA GLY A 13 -25.19 -10.67 -6.03
C GLY A 13 -24.57 -9.29 -5.79
N GLU A 14 -25.38 -8.31 -5.39
CA GLU A 14 -24.93 -6.95 -5.09
C GLU A 14 -24.05 -6.90 -3.82
N ALA A 15 -24.44 -7.65 -2.77
CA ALA A 15 -23.60 -7.80 -1.59
C ALA A 15 -22.27 -8.49 -1.90
N SER A 16 -22.23 -9.46 -2.82
CA SER A 16 -20.97 -10.11 -3.21
C SER A 16 -20.00 -9.13 -3.87
N GLY A 17 -20.52 -8.25 -4.73
CA GLY A 17 -19.73 -7.20 -5.37
C GLY A 17 -19.24 -6.15 -4.37
N ALA A 18 -20.15 -5.56 -3.58
CA ALA A 18 -19.81 -4.54 -2.61
C ALA A 18 -18.88 -5.06 -1.49
N PHE A 19 -19.12 -6.28 -1.00
CA PHE A 19 -18.28 -6.93 0.00
C PHE A 19 -16.88 -7.22 -0.56
N GLY A 20 -16.80 -7.72 -1.80
CA GLY A 20 -15.52 -7.97 -2.47
C GLY A 20 -14.69 -6.69 -2.61
N VAL A 21 -15.32 -5.59 -3.03
CA VAL A 21 -14.66 -4.27 -3.12
C VAL A 21 -14.22 -3.78 -1.73
N ALA A 22 -15.07 -3.90 -0.71
CA ALA A 22 -14.71 -3.50 0.64
C ALA A 22 -13.51 -4.30 1.18
N LEU A 23 -13.46 -5.60 0.93
CA LEU A 23 -12.35 -6.46 1.33
C LEU A 23 -11.06 -6.11 0.57
N LEU A 24 -11.16 -5.85 -0.74
CA LEU A 24 -10.03 -5.39 -1.56
C LEU A 24 -9.45 -4.09 -1.01
N VAL A 25 -10.29 -3.09 -0.74
CA VAL A 25 -9.87 -1.80 -0.17
C VAL A 25 -9.21 -2.01 1.19
N LEU A 26 -9.81 -2.80 2.08
CA LEU A 26 -9.24 -3.06 3.40
C LEU A 26 -7.85 -3.70 3.28
N MET A 27 -7.70 -4.73 2.45
CA MET A 27 -6.45 -5.47 2.33
C MET A 27 -5.36 -4.66 1.63
N VAL A 28 -5.68 -4.07 0.47
CA VAL A 28 -4.70 -3.41 -0.40
C VAL A 28 -4.43 -1.98 0.03
N ALA A 29 -5.45 -1.23 0.46
CA ALA A 29 -5.27 0.18 0.79
C ALA A 29 -4.94 0.44 2.27
N VAL A 30 -5.20 -0.51 3.18
CA VAL A 30 -4.99 -0.30 4.62
C VAL A 30 -3.99 -1.30 5.20
N ILE A 31 -4.30 -2.59 5.14
CA ILE A 31 -3.50 -3.62 5.83
C ILE A 31 -2.12 -3.77 5.20
N ALA A 32 -2.02 -3.91 3.87
CA ALA A 32 -0.74 -4.02 3.19
C ALA A 32 0.17 -2.80 3.43
N PRO A 33 -0.27 -1.54 3.20
CA PRO A 33 0.52 -0.35 3.52
C PRO A 33 1.00 -0.29 4.96
N LEU A 34 0.14 -0.66 5.92
CA LEU A 34 0.52 -0.68 7.34
C LEU A 34 1.68 -1.63 7.60
N LEU A 35 1.59 -2.87 7.11
CA LEU A 35 2.64 -3.88 7.30
C LEU A 35 3.93 -3.49 6.57
N GLU A 36 3.79 -2.98 5.35
CA GLU A 36 4.93 -2.55 4.54
C GLU A 36 5.65 -1.36 5.17
N GLU A 37 4.95 -0.33 5.63
CA GLU A 37 5.60 0.80 6.31
C GLU A 37 6.26 0.38 7.62
N LEU A 38 5.64 -0.50 8.39
CA LEU A 38 6.24 -1.03 9.62
C LEU A 38 7.55 -1.77 9.32
N PHE A 39 7.56 -2.58 8.26
CA PHE A 39 8.74 -3.36 7.88
C PHE A 39 9.82 -2.51 7.20
N TYR A 40 9.50 -1.79 6.14
CA TYR A 40 10.50 -1.08 5.35
C TYR A 40 10.98 0.20 6.04
N ARG A 41 10.09 0.94 6.72
CA ARG A 41 10.41 2.27 7.30
C ARG A 41 10.63 2.17 8.80
N GLY A 42 9.87 1.31 9.49
CA GLY A 42 10.04 1.05 10.92
C GLY A 42 11.29 0.21 11.22
N LEU A 43 11.50 -0.89 10.49
CA LEU A 43 12.61 -1.81 10.73
C LEU A 43 13.81 -1.54 9.81
N TRP A 44 13.67 -1.76 8.50
CA TRP A 44 14.80 -1.75 7.56
C TRP A 44 15.51 -0.41 7.45
N LEU A 45 14.77 0.66 7.16
CA LEU A 45 15.30 2.01 7.05
C LEU A 45 16.07 2.40 8.31
N ARG A 46 15.49 2.19 9.50
CA ARG A 46 16.13 2.51 10.78
C ARG A 46 17.34 1.63 11.08
N ALA A 47 17.33 0.37 10.64
CA ALA A 47 18.48 -0.53 10.81
C ALA A 47 19.66 -0.09 9.95
N ILE A 48 19.42 0.26 8.68
CA ILE A 48 20.46 0.75 7.76
C ILE A 48 20.95 2.14 8.21
N GLU A 49 20.05 3.05 8.61
CA GLU A 49 20.42 4.41 9.02
C GLU A 49 21.38 4.41 10.21
N ARG A 50 21.14 3.53 11.20
CA ARG A 50 22.00 3.37 12.37
C ARG A 50 23.42 2.90 12.04
N ARG A 51 23.62 2.19 10.94
CA ARG A 51 24.90 1.51 10.62
C ARG A 51 25.66 2.15 9.46
N PHE A 52 24.94 2.69 8.48
CA PHE A 52 25.50 3.18 7.21
C PHE A 52 25.09 4.62 6.89
N GLY A 53 24.30 5.25 7.76
CA GLY A 53 23.85 6.62 7.60
C GLY A 53 22.61 6.76 6.72
N ARG A 54 22.07 7.98 6.75
CA ARG A 54 20.75 8.32 6.22
C ARG A 54 20.59 8.13 4.71
N VAL A 55 21.59 8.52 3.93
CA VAL A 55 21.52 8.45 2.45
C VAL A 55 21.43 7.00 2.00
N VAL A 56 22.29 6.13 2.53
CA VAL A 56 22.29 4.69 2.24
C VAL A 56 20.99 4.05 2.68
N ALA A 57 20.45 4.47 3.83
CA ALA A 57 19.19 3.97 4.35
C ALA A 57 18.00 4.29 3.44
N VAL A 58 17.90 5.54 2.98
CA VAL A 58 16.85 5.96 2.04
C VAL A 58 16.97 5.13 0.76
N VAL A 59 18.13 5.15 0.09
CA VAL A 59 18.31 4.44 -1.18
C VAL A 59 18.05 2.93 -1.02
N GLY A 60 18.66 2.30 -0.02
CA GLY A 60 18.56 0.86 0.21
C GLY A 60 17.14 0.41 0.55
N SER A 61 16.45 1.10 1.45
CA SER A 61 15.05 0.80 1.80
C SER A 61 14.11 0.97 0.60
N SER A 62 14.31 2.02 -0.20
CA SER A 62 13.49 2.30 -1.39
C SER A 62 13.69 1.30 -2.52
N VAL A 63 14.94 0.92 -2.80
CA VAL A 63 15.25 -0.12 -3.79
C VAL A 63 14.69 -1.46 -3.36
N LEU A 64 14.84 -1.83 -2.08
CA LEU A 64 14.30 -3.08 -1.55
C LEU A 64 12.77 -3.10 -1.63
N PHE A 65 12.11 -1.99 -1.28
CA PHE A 65 10.66 -1.84 -1.43
C PHE A 65 10.20 -2.08 -2.87
N GLY A 66 10.81 -1.39 -3.85
CA GLY A 66 10.46 -1.57 -5.26
C GLY A 66 10.74 -2.98 -5.77
N ALA A 67 11.87 -3.59 -5.38
CA ALA A 67 12.25 -4.93 -5.81
C ALA A 67 11.33 -6.02 -5.26
N ALA A 68 10.81 -5.86 -4.04
CA ALA A 68 9.94 -6.83 -3.40
C ALA A 68 8.60 -7.05 -4.13
N HIS A 69 8.19 -6.11 -4.98
CA HIS A 69 6.98 -6.21 -5.78
C HIS A 69 7.15 -7.10 -7.02
N LEU A 70 8.39 -7.45 -7.40
CA LEU A 70 8.69 -8.34 -8.53
C LEU A 70 8.10 -7.87 -9.88
N GLN A 71 7.94 -6.55 -10.04
CA GLN A 71 7.42 -5.92 -11.26
C GLN A 71 8.51 -5.03 -11.88
N PRO A 72 9.29 -5.52 -12.86
CA PRO A 72 10.40 -4.76 -13.44
C PRO A 72 9.97 -3.44 -14.11
N PHE A 73 8.77 -3.42 -14.72
CA PHE A 73 8.24 -2.22 -15.38
C PHE A 73 7.83 -1.14 -14.38
N ASP A 74 7.27 -1.54 -13.24
CA ASP A 74 6.81 -0.62 -12.19
C ASP A 74 7.93 -0.25 -11.21
N PHE A 75 9.06 -0.98 -11.23
CA PHE A 75 10.16 -0.81 -10.30
C PHE A 75 10.62 0.66 -10.15
N PRO A 76 10.83 1.46 -11.22
CA PRO A 76 11.23 2.86 -11.04
C PRO A 76 10.21 3.69 -10.27
N ALA A 77 8.91 3.48 -10.54
CA ALA A 77 7.84 4.18 -9.85
C ALA A 77 7.73 3.75 -8.38
N LEU A 78 7.78 2.43 -8.12
CA LEU A 78 7.72 1.86 -6.77
C LEU A 78 8.93 2.26 -5.92
N ALA A 79 10.14 2.24 -6.49
CA ALA A 79 11.34 2.72 -5.81
C ALA A 79 11.28 4.23 -5.57
N GLY A 80 10.72 5.00 -6.52
CA GLY A 80 10.48 6.44 -6.36
C GLY A 80 9.52 6.76 -5.22
N PHE A 81 8.37 6.09 -5.16
CA PHE A 81 7.45 6.16 -4.02
C PHE A 81 8.16 5.72 -2.72
N GLY A 82 8.94 4.65 -2.83
CA GLY A 82 9.84 4.14 -1.81
C GLY A 82 10.67 5.24 -1.15
N ALA A 83 11.28 6.09 -1.97
CA ALA A 83 12.15 7.20 -1.55
C ALA A 83 11.35 8.32 -0.90
N ILE A 84 10.17 8.66 -1.42
CA ILE A 84 9.28 9.66 -0.82
C ILE A 84 8.90 9.23 0.60
N ALA A 85 8.42 7.99 0.77
CA ALA A 85 8.03 7.45 2.08
C ALA A 85 9.22 7.39 3.06
N ALA A 86 10.41 7.01 2.59
CA ALA A 86 11.62 7.00 3.41
C ALA A 86 12.01 8.43 3.86
N VAL A 87 11.97 9.41 2.95
CA VAL A 87 12.27 10.83 3.28
C VAL A 87 11.24 11.40 4.26
N LEU A 88 9.95 11.12 4.06
CA LEU A 88 8.89 11.51 5.00
C LEU A 88 9.13 10.94 6.39
N THR A 89 9.50 9.66 6.48
CA THR A 89 9.80 9.00 7.75
C THR A 89 11.00 9.63 8.45
N VAL A 90 12.09 9.85 7.72
CA VAL A 90 13.32 10.42 8.27
C VAL A 90 13.11 11.87 8.73
N ARG A 91 12.38 12.69 7.96
CA ARG A 91 12.15 14.10 8.30
C ARG A 91 11.19 14.28 9.46
N SER A 92 10.14 13.45 9.52
CA SER A 92 9.13 13.57 10.59
C SER A 92 9.47 12.78 11.85
N GLY A 93 10.38 11.80 11.77
CA GLY A 93 10.66 10.84 12.83
C GLY A 93 9.51 9.85 13.11
N ARG A 94 8.41 9.91 12.34
CA ARG A 94 7.17 9.15 12.54
C ARG A 94 6.81 8.36 11.28
N LEU A 95 6.12 7.24 11.44
CA LEU A 95 5.62 6.43 10.32
C LEU A 95 4.33 7.00 9.71
N GLY A 96 3.56 7.77 10.49
CA GLY A 96 2.24 8.28 10.08
C GLY A 96 2.21 8.99 8.72
N PRO A 97 3.11 9.95 8.43
CA PRO A 97 3.12 10.63 7.13
C PRO A 97 3.38 9.69 5.95
N ALA A 98 4.29 8.72 6.11
CA ALA A 98 4.56 7.73 5.07
C ALA A 98 3.38 6.76 4.89
N LEU A 99 2.77 6.31 5.98
CA LEU A 99 1.60 5.44 5.96
C LEU A 99 0.43 6.08 5.22
N TRP A 100 0.08 7.33 5.55
CA TRP A 100 -1.04 8.01 4.87
C TRP A 100 -0.75 8.28 3.39
N ALA A 101 0.50 8.60 3.04
CA ALA A 101 0.89 8.72 1.63
C ALA A 101 0.72 7.39 0.88
N HIS A 102 1.04 6.27 1.54
CA HIS A 102 0.93 4.93 0.95
C HIS A 102 -0.52 4.47 0.84
N VAL A 103 -1.34 4.70 1.86
CA VAL A 103 -2.79 4.48 1.81
C VAL A 103 -3.39 5.27 0.63
N ALA A 104 -3.03 6.56 0.49
CA ALA A 104 -3.51 7.39 -0.62
C ALA A 104 -3.06 6.85 -1.99
N PHE A 105 -1.79 6.44 -2.12
CA PHE A 105 -1.26 5.83 -3.34
C PHE A 105 -2.04 4.56 -3.72
N ASN A 106 -2.23 3.64 -2.78
CA ASN A 106 -2.97 2.40 -3.06
C ASN A 106 -4.46 2.64 -3.31
N LEU A 107 -5.08 3.62 -2.65
CA LEU A 107 -6.45 4.02 -2.98
C LEU A 107 -6.56 4.52 -4.41
N THR A 108 -5.61 5.34 -4.89
CA THR A 108 -5.63 5.79 -6.29
C THR A 108 -5.50 4.63 -7.28
N ALA A 109 -4.68 3.62 -6.96
CA ALA A 109 -4.55 2.42 -7.76
C ALA A 109 -5.83 1.57 -7.77
N VAL A 110 -6.43 1.34 -6.60
CA VAL A 110 -7.69 0.59 -6.47
C VAL A 110 -8.84 1.31 -7.19
N ILE A 111 -8.96 2.63 -7.03
CA ILE A 111 -9.99 3.41 -7.74
C ILE A 111 -9.79 3.32 -9.25
N SER A 112 -8.53 3.45 -9.72
CA SER A 112 -8.22 3.32 -11.15
C SER A 112 -8.60 1.94 -11.69
N LEU A 113 -8.38 0.88 -10.92
CA LEU A 113 -8.77 -0.49 -11.28
C LEU A 113 -10.29 -0.67 -11.33
N LEU A 114 -11.05 -0.06 -10.42
CA LEU A 114 -12.51 -0.21 -10.35
C LEU A 114 -13.26 0.59 -11.42
N VAL A 115 -12.63 1.62 -11.99
CA VAL A 115 -13.23 2.50 -13.01
C VAL A 115 -12.72 2.18 -14.42
N ALA A 116 -11.66 1.37 -14.55
CA ALA A 116 -11.11 0.89 -15.83
C ALA A 116 -11.99 -0.20 -16.45
#